data_AF-A0A521XQV0-F1
#
_entry.id   AF-A0A521XQV0-F1
#
_cell.length_a   1.000
_cell.length_b   1.000
_cell.length_c   1.000
_cell.angle_alpha   90.00
_cell.angle_beta   90.00
_cell.angle_gamma   90.00
#
_symmetry.space_group_name_H-M   'P 1'
#
loop_
_entity.id
_entity.type
_entity.pdbx_description
1 polymer ?
#
loop_
_entity_poly.entity_id
_entity_poly.type
_entity_poly.pdbx_seq_one_letter_code
_entity_poly.pdbx_strand_id
1 'polypeptide(L)' 'MATRPKRPRDPNQLAALIVGISIGEVEDVDPDTGKDPAAISRGKLGGFKGGKARADSLSRQERSEIAKKAASARWAKK' A
#
# COMPACT_ATOMS: atom_id res chain seq x y z
N MET A 1 -4.70 0.32 -4.06
CA MET A 1 -3.67 -0.62 -4.56
C MET A 1 -2.32 0.06 -4.50
N ALA A 2 -1.26 -0.71 -4.22
CA ALA A 2 0.02 -0.16 -3.78
C ALA A 2 0.59 0.87 -4.77
N THR A 3 0.78 2.11 -4.28
CA THR A 3 1.50 3.21 -4.94
C THR A 3 3.00 2.95 -5.05
N ARG A 4 3.45 1.77 -4.65
CA ARG A 4 4.84 1.34 -4.67
C ARG A 4 4.90 -0.07 -5.24
N PRO A 5 5.87 -0.37 -6.12
CA PRO A 5 6.08 -1.71 -6.62
C PRO A 5 6.31 -2.68 -5.45
N LYS A 6 5.79 -3.90 -5.57
CA LYS A 6 5.89 -4.91 -4.50
C LYS A 6 7.35 -5.36 -4.39
N ARG A 7 8.00 -5.03 -3.28
CA ARG A 7 9.39 -5.43 -3.00
C ARG A 7 9.44 -6.71 -2.15
N PRO A 8 10.48 -7.55 -2.29
CA PRO A 8 10.74 -8.67 -1.39
C PRO A 8 10.80 -8.23 0.07
N ARG A 9 10.36 -9.11 0.98
CA ARG A 9 10.42 -8.87 2.43
C ARG A 9 11.74 -9.32 3.05
N ASP A 10 12.40 -10.30 2.42
CA ASP A 10 13.70 -10.79 2.84
C ASP A 10 14.80 -9.75 2.50
N PRO A 11 15.71 -9.42 3.45
CA PRO A 11 16.75 -8.42 3.22
C PRO A 11 17.73 -8.79 2.11
N ASN A 12 18.11 -10.07 1.96
CA ASN A 12 19.08 -10.49 0.95
C ASN A 12 18.48 -10.41 -0.45
N GLN A 13 17.24 -10.86 -0.60
CA GLN A 13 16.48 -10.72 -1.85
C GLN A 13 16.26 -9.24 -2.22
N LEU A 14 16.01 -8.38 -1.22
CA LEU A 14 15.87 -6.95 -1.46
C LEU A 14 17.20 -6.32 -1.91
N ALA A 15 18.31 -6.68 -1.28
CA ALA A 15 19.63 -6.20 -1.68
C ALA A 15 19.98 -6.61 -3.12
N ALA A 16 19.73 -7.86 -3.48
CA ALA A 16 19.91 -8.34 -4.85
C ALA A 16 19.05 -7.57 -5.86
N LEU A 17 17.78 -7.32 -5.54
CA LEU A 17 16.88 -6.52 -6.38
C LEU A 17 17.38 -5.08 -6.56
N ILE A 18 17.87 -4.44 -5.50
CA ILE A 18 18.39 -3.07 -5.56
C ILE A 18 19.62 -3.01 -6.48
N VAL A 19 20.54 -3.96 -6.35
CA VAL A 19 21.73 -4.04 -7.22
C VAL A 19 21.29 -4.24 -8.66
N GLY A 20 20.43 -5.22 -8.95
CA GLY A 20 19.93 -5.50 -10.30
C GLY A 20 19.26 -4.28 -10.95
N ILE A 21 18.49 -3.49 -10.19
CA ILE A 21 17.92 -2.23 -10.68
C ILE A 21 19.01 -1.19 -10.97
N SER A 22 20.00 -1.06 -10.08
CA SER A 22 21.05 -0.05 -10.18
C SER A 22 21.98 -0.30 -11.38
N ILE A 23 22.18 -1.56 -11.77
CA ILE A 23 23.00 -1.95 -12.91
C ILE A 23 22.19 -2.17 -14.20
N GLY A 24 20.87 -1.97 -14.15
CA GLY A 24 19.98 -2.10 -15.30
C GLY A 24 19.64 -3.53 -15.72
N GLU A 25 19.96 -4.55 -14.91
CA GLU A 25 19.53 -5.93 -15.12
C GLU A 25 18.03 -6.12 -14.85
N VAL A 26 17.45 -5.28 -13.99
CA VAL A 26 16.02 -5.31 -13.64
C VAL A 26 15.42 -3.93 -13.83
N GLU A 27 14.34 -3.84 -14.61
CA GLU A 27 13.59 -2.59 -14.79
C GLU A 27 12.72 -2.27 -13.56
N ASP A 28 12.87 -1.06 -13.03
CA ASP A 28 12.00 -0.54 -11.96
C ASP A 28 10.83 0.23 -12.58
N VAL A 29 9.77 -0.51 -12.94
CA VAL A 29 8.59 0.06 -13.60
C VAL A 29 7.72 0.80 -12.61
N ASP A 30 7.38 2.06 -12.92
CA ASP A 30 6.40 2.81 -12.14
C ASP A 30 5.02 2.11 -12.26
N PRO A 31 4.39 1.72 -11.13
CA PRO A 31 3.08 1.07 -11.13
C PRO A 31 1.96 1.95 -11.72
N ASP A 32 2.17 3.25 -11.88
CA ASP A 32 1.26 4.20 -12.50
C ASP A 32 1.53 4.43 -14.01
N THR A 33 2.55 3.77 -14.59
CA THR A 33 2.83 3.82 -16.03
C THR A 33 1.60 3.37 -16.84
N GLY A 34 1.19 4.17 -17.83
CA GLY A 34 0.03 3.90 -18.69
C GLY A 34 -1.33 4.29 -18.10
N LYS A 35 -1.39 4.88 -16.91
CA LYS A 35 -2.63 5.41 -16.32
C LYS A 35 -2.81 6.89 -16.63
N ASP A 36 -4.06 7.34 -16.72
CA ASP A 36 -4.40 8.76 -16.87
C ASP A 36 -3.96 9.58 -15.64
N PRO A 37 -3.09 10.59 -15.80
CA PRO A 37 -2.64 11.47 -14.71
C PRO A 37 -3.80 12.18 -13.98
N ALA A 38 -4.86 12.57 -14.69
CA ALA A 38 -6.03 13.21 -14.10
C ALA A 38 -6.81 12.23 -13.21
N ALA A 39 -6.91 10.97 -13.61
CA ALA A 39 -7.53 9.93 -12.80
C ALA A 39 -6.71 9.63 -11.52
N ILE A 40 -5.38 9.57 -11.62
CA ILE A 40 -4.49 9.36 -10.47
C ILE A 40 -4.66 10.48 -9.44
N SER A 41 -4.57 11.73 -9.88
CA SER A 41 -4.69 12.90 -9.00
C SER A 41 -6.05 12.96 -8.30
N ARG A 42 -7.14 12.69 -9.03
CA ARG A 42 -8.50 12.61 -8.48
C ARG A 42 -8.65 11.49 -7.46
N GLY A 43 -8.12 10.30 -7.75
CA GLY A 43 -8.13 9.16 -6.82
C GLY A 43 -7.39 9.45 -5.53
N LYS A 44 -6.21 10.08 -5.61
CA LYS A 44 -5.43 10.53 -4.44
C LYS A 44 -6.21 11.53 -3.58
N LEU A 45 -6.82 12.53 -4.22
CA LEU A 45 -7.63 13.54 -3.54
C LEU A 45 -8.85 12.92 -2.83
N GLY A 46 -9.55 12.02 -3.51
CA GLY A 46 -10.70 11.29 -2.95
C GLY A 46 -10.31 10.41 -1.76
N GLY A 47 -9.19 9.69 -1.86
CA GLY A 47 -8.67 8.85 -0.77
C GLY A 47 -8.30 9.65 0.47
N PHE A 48 -7.66 10.81 0.32
CA PHE A 48 -7.32 11.68 1.44
C PHE A 48 -8.57 12.21 2.15
N LYS A 49 -9.55 12.71 1.39
CA LYS A 49 -10.81 13.23 1.94
C LYS A 49 -11.63 12.11 2.60
N GLY A 50 -11.84 11.00 1.89
CA GLY A 50 -12.67 9.88 2.35
C GLY A 50 -12.06 9.15 3.55
N GLY A 51 -10.73 8.98 3.57
CA GLY A 51 -10.02 8.37 4.68
C GLY A 51 -10.17 9.16 5.97
N LYS A 52 -10.01 10.50 5.90
CA LYS A 52 -10.25 11.39 7.05
C LYS A 52 -11.69 11.35 7.51
N ALA A 53 -12.65 11.52 6.59
CA ALA A 53 -14.07 11.49 6.90
C ALA A 53 -14.49 10.17 7.60
N ARG A 54 -13.98 9.03 7.12
CA ARG A 54 -14.21 7.73 7.75
C ARG A 54 -13.59 7.63 9.14
N ALA A 55 -12.38 8.16 9.34
CA ALA A 55 -11.73 8.14 10.65
C ALA A 55 -12.50 8.97 11.68
N ASP A 56 -13.01 10.12 11.26
CA ASP A 56 -13.79 11.03 12.10
C ASP A 56 -15.19 10.48 12.42
N SER A 57 -15.80 9.70 11.50
CA SER A 57 -17.12 9.10 11.72
C SER A 57 -17.12 7.89 12.66
N LEU A 58 -15.97 7.29 12.96
CA LEU A 58 -15.88 6.08 13.78
C LEU A 58 -15.80 6.38 15.27
N SER A 59 -16.70 5.77 16.04
CA SER A 59 -16.67 5.77 17.49
C SER A 59 -15.51 4.95 18.05
N ARG A 60 -15.21 5.14 19.35
CA ARG A 60 -14.19 4.33 20.05
C ARG A 60 -14.48 2.83 19.98
N GLN A 61 -15.75 2.43 20.11
CA GLN A 61 -16.15 1.04 20.07
C GLN A 61 -15.96 0.44 18.68
N GLU A 62 -16.39 1.12 17.62
CA GLU A 62 -16.21 0.64 16.25
C GLU A 62 -14.74 0.51 15.87
N ARG A 63 -13.89 1.46 16.30
CA ARG A 63 -12.43 1.36 16.10
C ARG A 63 -11.85 0.13 16.80
N SER A 64 -12.30 -0.15 18.03
CA SER A 64 -11.90 -1.35 18.78
C SER A 64 -12.32 -2.64 18.06
N GLU A 65 -13.56 -2.73 17.58
CA GLU A 65 -14.05 -3.91 16.87
C GLU A 65 -13.32 -4.15 15.54
N ILE A 66 -13.05 -3.08 14.78
CA ILE A 66 -12.23 -3.16 13.56
C ILE A 66 -10.82 -3.69 13.90
N ALA A 67 -10.20 -3.20 14.97
CA ALA A 67 -8.88 -3.63 15.40
C ALA A 67 -8.84 -5.11 15.81
N LYS A 68 -9.83 -5.58 16.59
CA LYS A 68 -9.97 -7.00 16.96
C LYS A 68 -10.12 -7.88 15.73
N LYS A 69 -11.01 -7.51 14.80
CA LYS A 69 -11.21 -8.24 13.54
C LYS A 69 -9.93 -8.32 12.71
N ALA A 70 -9.18 -7.21 12.63
CA ALA A 70 -7.90 -7.16 11.92
C ALA A 70 -6.85 -8.07 12.58
N ALA A 71 -6.77 -8.08 13.92
CA ALA A 71 -5.89 -8.97 14.66
C ALA A 71 -6.23 -10.44 14.40
N SER A 72 -7.50 -10.83 14.55
CA SER A 72 -7.95 -12.20 14.28
C SER A 72 -7.61 -12.64 12.86
N ALA A 73 -7.84 -11.79 11.84
CA ALA A 73 -7.50 -12.12 10.45
C ALA A 73 -5.99 -12.32 10.23
N ARG A 74 -5.15 -11.54 10.93
CA ARG A 74 -3.69 -11.66 10.84
C ARG A 74 -3.17 -12.93 11.51
N TRP A 75 -3.70 -13.28 12.68
CA TRP A 75 -3.23 -14.40 13.47
C TRP A 75 -3.88 -15.74 13.08
N ALA A 76 -5.06 -15.74 12.47
CA ALA A 76 -5.73 -16.96 11.99
C ALA A 76 -5.02 -17.63 10.78
N LYS A 77 -4.15 -16.90 10.08
CA LYS A 77 -3.33 -17.42 8.97
C LYS A 77 -1.93 -17.86 9.40
N LYS A 78 -1.68 -17.91 10.71
CA LYS A 78 -0.41 -18.39 11.25
C LYS A 78 -0.50 -19.87 11.60
#